data_AF-A0A1U6IXD0-F1
#
_entry.id   AF-A0A1U6IXD0-F1
#
_cell.length_a   1.000
_cell.length_b   1.000
_cell.length_c   1.000
_cell.angle_alpha   90.00
_cell.angle_beta   90.00
_cell.angle_gamma   90.00
#
_symmetry.space_group_name_H-M   'P 1'
#
loop_
_entity.id
_entity.type
_entity.pdbx_description
1 polymer ?
#
loop_
_entity_poly.entity_id
_entity_poly.type
_entity_poly.pdbx_seq_one_letter_code
_entity_poly.pdbx_strand_id
1 'polypeptide(L)' 'MKTLELKGYLANVRARKALLGSDSSIADAEVCRNDGLRRTARKRLALERAEARATAAGATPIVSNY' A
#
# COMPACT_ATOMS: atom_id res chain seq x y z
N MET A 1 13.01 7.85 -23.12
CA MET A 1 12.64 8.03 -21.69
C MET A 1 11.95 9.38 -21.57
N LYS A 2 10.72 9.46 -21.03
CA LYS A 2 10.07 10.77 -20.85
C LYS A 2 10.51 11.35 -19.50
N THR A 3 11.20 12.48 -19.52
CA THR A 3 11.58 13.24 -18.32
C THR A 3 10.42 14.18 -17.96
N LEU A 4 10.09 14.25 -16.67
CA LEU A 4 9.02 15.09 -16.16
C LEU A 4 9.61 15.99 -15.08
N GLU A 5 9.35 17.29 -15.19
CA GLU A 5 9.77 18.25 -14.16
C GLU A 5 9.02 17.93 -12.86
N LEU A 6 9.76 17.66 -11.78
CA LEU A 6 9.17 17.29 -10.49
C LEU A 6 8.16 18.34 -10.00
N LYS A 7 8.46 19.63 -10.19
CA LYS A 7 7.59 20.72 -9.77
C LYS A 7 6.26 20.70 -10.54
N GLY A 8 6.32 20.58 -11.87
CA GLY A 8 5.13 20.46 -12.73
C GLY A 8 4.31 19.22 -12.43
N TYR A 9 4.97 18.08 -12.19
CA TYR A 9 4.32 16.84 -11.76
C TYR A 9 3.54 17.03 -10.45
N LEU A 10 4.18 17.60 -9.43
CA LEU A 10 3.57 17.82 -8.12
C LEU A 10 2.42 18.84 -8.18
N ALA A 11 2.55 19.89 -9.00
CA ALA A 11 1.47 20.85 -9.21
C ALA A 11 0.24 20.19 -9.85
N ASN A 12 0.44 19.33 -10.85
CA ASN A 12 -0.64 18.57 -11.48
C ASN A 12 -1.33 17.63 -10.48
N VAL A 13 -0.56 16.90 -9.67
CA VAL A 13 -1.10 16.03 -8.61
C VAL A 13 -1.94 16.82 -7.61
N ARG A 14 -1.47 18.00 -7.16
CA ARG A 14 -2.21 18.86 -6.24
C ARG A 14 -3.51 19.37 -6.86
N ALA A 15 -3.49 19.82 -8.11
CA ALA A 15 -4.68 20.27 -8.81
C ALA A 15 -5.72 19.14 -8.93
N ARG A 16 -5.28 17.92 -9.26
CA ARG A 16 -6.16 16.73 -9.33
C ARG A 16 -6.74 16.37 -7.98
N LYS A 17 -5.95 16.41 -6.90
CA LYS A 17 -6.44 16.19 -5.53
C LYS A 17 -7.46 17.24 -5.11
N ALA A 18 -7.25 18.50 -5.47
CA ALA A 18 -8.20 19.57 -5.19
C ALA A 18 -9.51 19.39 -5.98
N LEU A 19 -9.42 18.98 -7.25
CA LEU A 19 -10.59 18.70 -8.11
C LEU A 19 -11.42 17.51 -7.61
N LEU A 20 -10.77 16.48 -7.07
CA LEU A 20 -11.45 15.35 -6.44
C LEU A 20 -12.18 15.75 -5.15
N GLY A 21 -11.90 16.94 -4.60
CA GLY A 21 -12.50 17.44 -3.37
C GLY A 21 -12.11 16.61 -2.14
N SER A 22 -12.31 17.19 -0.96
CA SER A 22 -12.46 16.45 0.29
C SER A 22 -13.80 15.72 0.28
N ASP A 23 -14.03 14.89 -0.74
CA ASP A 23 -15.16 14.00 -0.78
C ASP A 23 -14.94 13.01 0.35
N SER A 24 -15.61 13.23 1.48
CA SER A 24 -15.58 12.36 2.66
C SER A 24 -16.18 10.97 2.38
N SER A 25 -16.57 10.71 1.13
CA SER A 25 -16.86 9.39 0.57
C SER A 25 -15.58 8.59 0.24
N ILE A 26 -14.38 9.18 0.31
CA ILE A 26 -13.12 8.44 0.29
C ILE A 26 -13.21 7.45 1.44
N ALA A 27 -13.44 6.18 1.09
CA ALA A 27 -13.50 5.09 2.04
C ALA A 27 -12.32 5.25 2.99
N ASP A 28 -12.61 5.19 4.30
CA ASP A 28 -11.62 5.37 5.36
C ASP A 28 -10.32 4.68 4.96
N ALA A 29 -9.18 5.31 5.19
CA ALA A 29 -7.89 4.76 4.79
C ALA A 29 -7.72 3.32 5.30
N GLU A 30 -8.36 2.98 6.43
CA GLU A 30 -8.48 1.62 6.95
C GLU A 30 -9.30 0.68 6.06
N VAL A 31 -10.44 1.11 5.51
CA VAL A 31 -11.26 0.32 4.57
C VAL A 31 -10.51 0.05 3.28
N CYS A 32 -9.67 0.99 2.83
CA CYS A 32 -8.82 0.81 1.66
C CYS A 32 -7.58 -0.06 1.93
N ARG A 33 -7.22 -0.29 3.19
CA ARG A 33 -6.12 -1.19 3.54
C ARG A 33 -6.57 -2.63 3.41
N ASN A 34 -5.66 -3.44 2.89
CA ASN A 34 -5.84 -4.88 2.77
C ASN A 34 -5.47 -5.52 4.11
N ASP A 35 -6.26 -5.21 5.14
CA ASP A 35 -6.14 -5.78 6.46
C ASP A 35 -6.04 -7.31 6.41
N GLY A 36 -5.51 -7.92 7.48
CA GLY A 36 -5.28 -9.36 7.53
C GLY A 36 -6.51 -10.21 7.12
N LEU A 37 -7.73 -9.70 7.36
CA LEU A 37 -9.00 -10.36 7.09
C LEU A 37 -9.42 -10.29 5.62
N ARG A 38 -9.10 -9.20 4.92
CA ARG A 38 -9.41 -8.99 3.50
C ARG A 38 -8.35 -9.56 2.55
N ARG A 39 -7.26 -10.12 3.10
CA ARG A 39 -6.23 -10.78 2.29
C ARG A 39 -6.80 -11.96 1.52
N THR A 40 -6.56 -11.95 0.22
CA THR A 40 -6.77 -13.13 -0.63
C THR A 40 -5.98 -14.31 -0.06
N ALA A 41 -6.51 -15.53 -0.22
CA ALA A 41 -5.84 -16.74 0.25
C ALA A 41 -4.40 -16.86 -0.27
N ARG A 42 -4.17 -16.42 -1.52
CA ARG A 42 -2.84 -16.37 -2.13
C ARG A 42 -1.88 -15.41 -1.41
N LYS A 43 -2.34 -14.23 -0.97
CA LYS A 43 -1.52 -13.28 -0.20
C LYS A 43 -1.18 -13.86 1.18
N ARG A 44 -2.11 -14.55 1.84
CA ARG A 44 -1.85 -15.22 3.14
C ARG A 44 -0.75 -16.28 3.05
N LEU A 45 -0.88 -17.22 2.10
CA LEU A 45 0.13 -18.25 1.86
C LEU A 45 1.51 -17.68 1.51
N ALA A 46 1.55 -16.58 0.75
CA ALA A 46 2.81 -15.92 0.41
C ALA A 46 3.51 -15.32 1.64
N LEU A 47 2.75 -14.75 2.58
CA LEU A 47 3.26 -14.19 3.82
C LEU A 47 3.75 -15.29 4.78
N GLU A 48 3.01 -16.38 4.93
CA GLU A 48 3.43 -17.55 5.73
C GLU A 48 4.77 -18.12 5.25
N ARG A 49 4.94 -18.24 3.92
CA ARG A 49 6.22 -18.68 3.34
C ARG A 49 7.35 -17.69 3.57
N ALA A 50 7.07 -16.40 3.53
CA ALA A 50 8.06 -15.37 3.79
C ALA A 50 8.52 -15.40 5.25
N GLU A 51 7.57 -15.55 6.18
CA GLU A 51 7.83 -15.73 7.61
C GLU A 51 8.67 -16.98 7.88
N ALA A 52 8.29 -18.13 7.31
CA ALA A 52 9.05 -19.37 7.46
C ALA A 52 10.51 -19.22 6.98
N ARG A 53 10.75 -18.50 5.89
CA ARG A 53 12.11 -18.19 5.41
C ARG A 53 12.87 -17.25 6.33
N ALA A 54 12.21 -16.24 6.88
CA ALA A 54 12.84 -15.31 7.83
C ALA A 54 13.29 -16.08 9.09
N THR A 55 12.42 -16.92 9.65
CA THR A 55 12.72 -17.78 10.78
C THR A 55 13.87 -18.73 10.47
N ALA A 56 13.86 -19.39 9.30
CA ALA A 56 14.95 -20.27 8.88
C ALA A 56 16.30 -19.54 8.71
N ALA A 57 16.26 -18.26 8.35
CA ALA A 57 17.45 -17.41 8.24
C ALA A 57 17.86 -16.75 9.56
N GLY A 58 17.16 -17.02 10.68
CA GLY A 58 17.40 -16.37 11.98
C GLY A 58 17.05 -14.87 12.00
N ALA A 59 16.28 -14.40 11.02
CA ALA A 59 15.82 -13.03 10.94
C ALA A 59 14.43 -12.88 11.57
N THR A 60 14.19 -11.76 12.26
CA THR A 60 12.87 -11.46 12.82
C THR A 60 11.86 -11.25 11.67
N PRO A 61 10.77 -12.02 11.61
CA PRO A 61 9.73 -11.82 10.61
C PRO A 61 9.09 -10.44 10.75
N ILE A 62 8.94 -9.73 9.63
CA ILE A 62 8.23 -8.45 9.62
C ILE A 62 6.74 -8.76 9.58
N VAL A 63 6.02 -8.38 10.64
CA VAL A 63 4.57 -8.46 10.67
C VAL A 63 4.02 -7.47 9.64
N SER A 64 3.46 -8.00 8.54
CA SER A 64 2.71 -7.17 7.60
C SER A 64 1.45 -6.72 8.31
N ASN A 65 1.39 -5.46 8.74
CA ASN A 65 0.17 -4.83 9.27
C ASN A 65 -0.75 -4.28 8.15
N TYR A 66 -0.41 -4.54 6.88
CA TYR A 66 -1.09 -4.00 5.69
C TYR A 66 -1.40 -5.07 4.61
#